data_AF-A0A447XXS1-F1
#
_entry.id   AF-A0A447XXS1-F1
#
_cell.length_a   1.000
_cell.length_b   1.000
_cell.length_c   1.000
_cell.angle_alpha   90.00
_cell.angle_beta   90.00
_cell.angle_gamma   90.00
#
_symmetry.space_group_name_H-M   'P 1'
#
loop_
_entity.id
_entity.type
_entity.pdbx_description
1 polymer ?
#
loop_
_entity_poly.entity_id
_entity_poly.type
_entity_poly.pdbx_seq_one_letter_code
_entity_poly.pdbx_strand_id
1 'polypeptide(L)' 'MPLAAKTHRQSTQHDGYYETVITAGSSTVFIDGLPAARQGDPLTPAC' A
#
# COMPACT_ATOMS: atom_id res chain seq x y z
N MET A 1 1.49 -11.92 14.56
CA MET A 1 0.73 -10.67 14.39
C MET A 1 1.26 -9.98 13.14
N PRO A 2 0.43 -9.71 12.11
CA PRO A 2 0.89 -8.99 10.93
C PRO A 2 1.15 -7.51 11.26
N LEU A 3 2.07 -6.89 10.51
CA LEU A 3 2.31 -5.45 10.58
C LEU A 3 1.25 -4.70 9.78
N ALA A 4 0.87 -3.51 10.24
CA ALA A 4 -0.07 -2.65 9.54
C ALA A 4 0.46 -2.18 8.17
N ALA A 5 -0.45 -2.02 7.21
CA ALA A 5 -0.14 -1.47 5.89
C ALA A 5 -0.18 0.06 5.90
N LYS A 6 0.70 0.67 5.11
CA LYS A 6 0.89 2.12 4.99
C LYS A 6 1.38 2.45 3.58
N THR A 7 1.22 3.70 3.13
CA THR A 7 1.75 4.16 1.82
C THR A 7 3.21 3.73 1.62
N HIS A 8 3.60 3.46 0.37
CA HIS A 8 4.91 2.87 0.01
C HIS A 8 5.18 1.44 0.51
N ARG A 9 4.22 0.75 1.14
CA ARG A 9 4.30 -0.72 1.28
C ARG A 9 4.18 -1.38 -0.08
N GLN A 10 5.05 -2.35 -0.34
CA GLN A 10 5.01 -3.20 -1.53
C GLN A 10 3.91 -4.27 -1.43
N SER A 11 3.25 -4.53 -2.54
CA SER A 11 2.43 -5.72 -2.77
C SER A 11 3.32 -6.92 -3.15
N THR A 12 2.70 -8.08 -3.26
CA THR A 12 3.33 -9.24 -3.90
C THR A 12 3.10 -9.21 -5.41
N GLN A 13 4.10 -9.66 -6.17
CA GLN A 13 3.95 -10.00 -7.59
C GLN A 13 2.94 -11.13 -7.80
N HIS A 14 2.31 -11.17 -8.97
CA HIS A 14 1.40 -12.25 -9.39
C HIS A 14 1.28 -12.31 -10.92
N ASP A 15 1.07 -13.50 -11.48
CA ASP A 15 0.72 -13.70 -12.91
C ASP A 15 1.64 -13.01 -13.94
N GLY A 16 2.92 -12.83 -13.61
CA GLY A 16 3.92 -12.15 -14.45
C GLY A 16 3.98 -10.62 -14.26
N TYR A 17 3.09 -10.05 -13.45
CA TYR A 17 3.12 -8.66 -13.03
C TYR A 17 4.05 -8.47 -11.82
N TYR A 18 4.89 -7.45 -11.90
CA TYR A 18 5.85 -7.09 -10.85
C TYR A 18 5.16 -6.48 -9.62
N GLU A 19 5.89 -6.41 -8.49
CA GLU A 19 5.38 -5.78 -7.27
C GLU A 19 5.10 -4.28 -7.46
N THR A 20 4.03 -3.79 -6.84
CA THR A 20 3.65 -2.38 -6.88
C THR A 20 3.50 -1.84 -5.47
N VAL A 21 3.31 -0.53 -5.32
CA VAL A 21 3.23 0.12 -4.00
C VAL A 21 1.89 0.81 -3.79
N ILE A 22 1.48 0.91 -2.53
CA ILE A 22 0.32 1.71 -2.12
C ILE A 22 0.63 3.20 -2.37
N THR A 23 -0.20 3.89 -3.15
CA THR A 23 0.04 5.27 -3.60
C THR A 23 -0.76 6.33 -2.85
N ALA A 24 -1.86 5.94 -2.19
CA ALA A 24 -2.64 6.82 -1.32
C ALA A 24 -3.07 6.11 -0.04
N GLY A 25 -3.45 6.87 0.97
CA GLY A 25 -3.86 6.37 2.28
C GLY A 25 -4.71 7.39 3.04
N SER A 26 -4.84 7.18 4.35
CA SER A 26 -5.58 8.09 5.23
C SER A 26 -4.97 9.50 5.30
N SER A 27 -5.80 10.54 5.25
CA SER A 27 -5.36 11.93 5.43
C SER A 27 -5.22 12.33 6.91
N THR A 28 -5.67 11.51 7.85
CA THR A 28 -5.75 11.86 9.29
C THR A 28 -5.06 10.85 10.21
N VAL A 29 -4.81 9.62 9.76
CA VAL A 29 -4.21 8.56 10.57
C VAL A 29 -2.89 8.12 9.94
N PHE A 30 -1.83 8.17 10.74
CA PHE A 30 -0.46 7.87 10.31
C PHE A 30 0.11 6.72 11.14
N ILE A 31 0.91 5.87 10.49
CA ILE A 31 1.63 4.74 11.09
C ILE A 31 3.10 4.91 10.74
N ASP A 32 3.94 5.09 11.78
CA ASP A 32 5.35 5.45 11.66
C ASP A 32 5.57 6.67 10.73
N GLY A 33 4.70 7.67 10.81
CA GLY A 33 4.77 8.90 10.01
C GLY A 33 4.27 8.78 8.56
N LEU A 34 3.82 7.61 8.11
CA LEU A 34 3.23 7.41 6.78
C LEU A 34 1.71 7.25 6.86
N PRO A 35 0.94 7.74 5.87
CA PRO A 35 -0.50 7.51 5.81
C PRO A 35 -0.86 6.02 5.95
N ALA A 36 -1.80 5.72 6.85
CA ALA A 36 -2.32 4.37 7.05
C ALA A 36 -3.11 3.91 5.82
N ALA A 37 -2.84 2.69 5.33
CA ALA A 37 -3.58 2.11 4.22
C ALA A 37 -4.89 1.46 4.70
N ARG A 38 -5.94 1.55 3.88
CA ARG A 38 -7.30 1.06 4.15
C ARG A 38 -7.83 0.30 2.93
N GLN A 39 -8.97 -0.35 3.08
CA GLN A 39 -9.66 -0.98 1.96
C GLN A 39 -10.03 0.07 0.90
N GLY A 40 -9.71 -0.24 -0.36
CA GLY A 40 -9.98 0.62 -1.51
C GLY A 40 -8.89 1.66 -1.81
N ASP A 41 -7.85 1.76 -0.98
CA ASP A 41 -6.71 2.63 -1.31
C ASP A 41 -5.91 2.03 -2.50
N PRO A 42 -5.55 2.85 -3.51
CA PRO A 42 -4.96 2.37 -4.76
C PRO A 42 -3.49 1.95 -4.60
N LEU A 43 -3.09 1.00 -5.45
CA LEU A 43 -1.69 0.70 -5.75
C LEU A 43 -1.32 1.28 -7.11
N THR A 44 -0.02 1.41 -7.38
CA THR A 44 0.45 1.65 -8.75
C THR A 44 -0.10 0.56 -9.66
N PRO A 45 -0.71 0.89 -10.82
CA PRO A 45 -1.13 -0.12 -11.79
C PRO A 45 0.07 -0.96 -12.24
N ALA A 46 -0.10 -2.27 -12.30
CA ALA A 46 0.86 -3.13 -12.97
C ALA A 46 0.56 -3.13 -14.47
N CYS A 47 1.57 -2.84 -15.29
CA CYS A 47 1.49 -2.93 -16.76
C CYS A 47 1.54 -4.38 -17.23
#